data_AF-A0A8T2SV06-F1
#
_entry.id   AF-A0A8T2SV06-F1
#
_cell.length_a   1.000
_cell.length_b   1.000
_cell.length_c   1.000
_cell.angle_alpha   90.00
_cell.angle_beta   90.00
_cell.angle_gamma   90.00
#
_symmetry.space_group_name_H-M   'P 1'
#
loop_
_entity.id
_entity.type
_entity.pdbx_description
1 polymer ?
#
loop_
_entity_poly.entity_id
_entity_poly.type
_entity_poly.pdbx_seq_one_letter_code
_entity_poly.pdbx_strand_id
1 'polypeptide(L)' 'MANSGIDSNGCQFFITCAKCDWLDDKNVVFGRVLDDSLHILRTIENVWTDFTGFPMLPCVIAECGEM' A
#
# COMPACT_ATOMS: atom_id res chain seq x y z
N MET A 1 3.73 -5.86 4.91
CA MET A 1 3.78 -4.95 6.07
C MET A 1 5.02 -4.10 5.95
N ALA A 2 4.88 -2.78 6.10
CA ALA A 2 6.03 -1.90 6.20
C ALA A 2 6.71 -2.08 7.56
N ASN A 3 8.03 -2.01 7.58
CA ASN A 3 8.84 -2.20 8.77
C ASN A 3 10.14 -1.39 8.67
N SER A 4 10.87 -1.32 9.79
CA SER A 4 12.18 -0.67 9.92
C SER A 4 13.29 -1.68 10.23
N GLY A 5 13.11 -2.94 9.82
CA GLY A 5 13.98 -4.07 10.16
C GLY A 5 13.22 -5.31 10.67
N ILE A 6 13.97 -6.35 11.00
CA ILE A 6 13.44 -7.62 11.53
C ILE A 6 12.59 -7.34 12.78
N ASP A 7 11.42 -7.98 12.87
CA ASP A 7 10.48 -7.90 13.99
C ASP A 7 10.02 -6.48 14.39
N SER A 8 9.99 -5.55 13.42
CA SER A 8 9.53 -4.16 13.63
C SER A 8 8.24 -3.82 12.87
N ASN A 9 7.35 -4.79 12.70
CA ASN A 9 6.05 -4.57 12.08
C ASN A 9 5.17 -3.69 12.99
N GLY A 10 4.73 -2.54 12.47
CA GLY A 10 3.76 -1.66 13.13
C GLY A 10 2.38 -1.76 12.49
N CYS A 11 1.72 -0.62 12.31
CA CYS A 11 0.44 -0.50 11.60
C CYS A 11 0.57 -0.07 10.13
N GLN A 12 1.78 0.27 9.68
CA GLN A 12 2.00 0.74 8.31
C GLN A 12 1.96 -0.45 7.33
N PHE A 13 1.20 -0.27 6.25
CA PHE A 13 1.11 -1.23 5.16
C PHE A 13 1.23 -0.52 3.81
N PHE A 14 1.46 -1.31 2.77
CA PHE A 14 1.50 -0.86 1.39
C PHE A 14 0.87 -1.92 0.51
N ILE A 15 0.40 -1.49 -0.67
CA ILE A 15 -0.15 -2.37 -1.69
C ILE A 15 0.80 -2.30 -2.88
N THR A 16 1.22 -3.45 -3.39
CA THR A 16 2.12 -3.52 -4.55
C THR A 16 1.32 -3.30 -5.83
N CYS A 17 1.77 -2.36 -6.66
CA CYS A 17 1.14 -2.08 -7.97
C CYS A 17 1.80 -2.85 -9.13
N ALA A 18 2.96 -3.45 -8.87
CA ALA A 18 3.73 -4.30 -9.77
C ALA A 18 4.43 -5.41 -8.98
N LYS A 19 5.09 -6.33 -9.69
CA LYS A 19 5.89 -7.40 -9.07
C LYS A 19 7.12 -6.80 -8.36
N CYS A 20 7.29 -7.12 -7.08
CA CYS A 20 8.30 -6.52 -6.21
C CYS A 20 9.18 -7.58 -5.51
N ASP A 21 9.90 -8.39 -6.28
CA ASP A 21 10.70 -9.53 -5.79
C ASP A 21 11.76 -9.15 -4.74
N TRP A 22 12.20 -7.89 -4.72
CA TRP A 22 13.19 -7.40 -3.75
C TRP A 22 12.66 -7.26 -2.31
N LEU A 23 11.34 -7.37 -2.13
CA LEU A 23 10.64 -7.31 -0.83
C LEU A 23 10.39 -8.70 -0.24
N ASP A 24 10.62 -9.77 -1.02
CA ASP A 24 10.44 -11.14 -0.56
C ASP A 24 11.33 -11.41 0.66
N ASP A 25 10.77 -12.13 1.64
CA ASP A 25 11.35 -12.42 2.96
C ASP A 25 11.72 -11.21 3.85
N LYS A 26 11.57 -9.98 3.35
CA LYS A 26 11.79 -8.74 4.13
C LYS A 26 10.50 -8.16 4.66
N ASN A 27 9.43 -8.25 3.88
CA ASN A 27 8.13 -7.71 4.23
C ASN A 27 7.07 -8.82 4.22
N VAL A 28 6.36 -8.95 5.33
CA VAL A 28 5.32 -9.98 5.46
C VAL A 28 4.10 -9.62 4.59
N VAL A 29 3.74 -10.51 3.66
CA VAL A 29 2.49 -10.43 2.89
C VAL A 29 1.37 -11.03 3.73
N PHE A 30 0.26 -10.31 3.89
CA PHE A 30 -0.86 -10.70 4.76
C PHE A 30 -2.24 -10.68 4.07
N GLY A 31 -2.30 -10.35 2.78
CA GLY A 31 -3.56 -10.28 2.05
C GLY A 31 -3.39 -9.89 0.59
N ARG A 32 -4.51 -9.81 -0.14
CA ARG A 32 -4.58 -9.34 -1.52
C ARG A 32 -5.79 -8.43 -1.72
N VAL A 33 -5.68 -7.51 -2.68
CA VAL A 33 -6.83 -6.72 -3.15
C VAL A 33 -7.73 -7.62 -3.99
N LEU A 34 -9.05 -7.49 -3.83
CA LEU A 34 -10.04 -8.19 -4.64
C LEU A 34 -10.19 -7.51 -6.00
N ASP A 35 -10.51 -8.29 -7.02
CA ASP A 35 -10.46 -7.85 -8.42
C ASP A 35 -11.38 -6.64 -8.69
N ASP A 36 -12.56 -6.62 -8.07
CA ASP A 36 -13.53 -5.53 -8.18
C ASP A 36 -12.99 -4.17 -7.71
N SER A 37 -12.03 -4.16 -6.78
CA SER A 37 -11.46 -2.95 -6.17
C SER A 37 -10.14 -2.49 -6.82
N LEU A 38 -9.62 -3.23 -7.81
CA LEU A 38 -8.34 -2.90 -8.45
C LEU A 38 -8.35 -1.54 -9.16
N HIS A 39 -9.50 -1.13 -9.71
CA HIS A 39 -9.60 0.15 -10.41
C HIS A 39 -9.34 1.35 -9.48
N ILE A 40 -9.80 1.29 -8.22
CA ILE A 40 -9.57 2.33 -7.21
C ILE A 40 -8.08 2.45 -6.89
N LEU A 41 -7.40 1.31 -6.71
CA LEU A 41 -5.96 1.27 -6.47
C LEU A 41 -5.19 1.95 -7.60
N ARG A 42 -5.57 1.67 -8.87
CA ARG A 42 -4.96 2.32 -10.04
C ARG A 42 -5.23 3.81 -10.10
N THR A 43 -6.41 4.28 -9.67
CA THR A 43 -6.67 5.71 -9.58
C THR A 43 -5.76 6.38 -8.54
N ILE A 44 -5.56 5.77 -7.37
CA ILE A 44 -4.68 6.30 -6.31
C ILE A 44 -3.22 6.31 -6.77
N GLU A 45 -2.76 5.25 -7.45
CA GLU A 45 -1.39 5.14 -8.00
C GLU A 45 -1.04 6.28 -8.97
N ASN A 46 -2.02 6.76 -9.74
CA ASN A 46 -1.80 7.81 -10.75
C ASN A 46 -1.93 9.24 -10.19
N VAL A 47 -2.14 9.42 -8.90
CA VAL A 47 -2.16 10.74 -8.27
C VAL A 47 -0.75 11.33 -8.29
N TRP A 48 -0.63 12.58 -8.71
CA TRP A 48 0.64 13.30 -8.71
C TRP A 48 1.23 13.38 -7.30
N THR A 49 2.51 13.02 -7.16
CA THR A 49 3.24 13.11 -5.89
C THR A 49 4.27 14.23 -5.93
N ASP A 50 4.62 14.75 -4.76
CA ASP A 50 5.75 15.65 -4.58
C ASP A 50 7.10 14.90 -4.60
N PHE A 51 8.19 15.66 -4.44
CA PHE A 51 9.55 15.12 -4.40
C PHE A 51 9.83 14.21 -3.20
N THR A 52 8.98 14.25 -2.17
CA THR A 52 9.08 13.41 -0.98
C THR A 52 8.20 12.17 -1.06
N GLY A 53 7.45 12.00 -2.16
CA GLY A 53 6.56 10.88 -2.40
C GLY A 53 5.16 11.05 -1.77
N PHE A 54 4.82 12.24 -1.27
CA PHE A 54 3.48 12.51 -0.75
C PHE A 54 2.54 12.93 -1.89
N PRO A 55 1.30 12.41 -1.93
CA PRO A 55 0.35 12.78 -2.97
C PRO A 55 -0.11 14.23 -2.82
N MET A 56 -0.17 14.97 -3.92
CA MET A 56 -0.63 16.37 -3.98
C MET A 56 -2.13 16.49 -3.67
N LEU A 57 -2.88 15.42 -3.94
CA LEU A 57 -4.28 15.29 -3.55
C LEU A 57 -4.37 14.34 -2.36
N PRO A 58 -5.04 14.72 -1.25
CA PRO A 58 -5.19 13.85 -0.09
C PRO A 58 -5.94 12.56 -0.43
N CYS A 59 -5.25 11.42 -0.35
CA CYS A 59 -5.84 10.08 -0.45
C CYS A 59 -6.15 9.56 0.95
N VAL A 60 -7.39 9.77 1.43
CA VAL A 60 -7.80 9.46 2.80
C VAL A 60 -8.75 8.25 2.82
N ILE A 61 -8.55 7.33 3.77
CA ILE A 61 -9.49 6.26 4.07
C ILE A 61 -10.62 6.88 4.91
N ALA A 62 -11.78 7.12 4.27
CA ALA A 62 -12.92 7.74 4.94
C ALA A 62 -13.63 6.77 5.91
N GLU A 63 -13.74 5.49 5.53
CA GLU A 63 -14.37 4.43 6.33
C GLU A 63 -13.62 3.11 6.14
N CYS A 64 -13.60 2.27 7.18
CA CYS A 64 -13.03 0.92 7.14
C CYS A 64 -13.76 -0.01 8.12
N GLY A 65 -13.70 -1.32 7.86
CA GLY A 65 -14.37 -2.33 8.66
C GLY A 65 -14.16 -3.75 8.12
N GLU A 66 -14.84 -4.70 8.73
CA GLU A 66 -14.92 -6.11 8.29
C GLU A 66 -16.29 -6.34 7.62
N MET A 67 -16.33 -7.22 6.61
CA MET A 67 -17.54 -7.59 5.88
C MET A 67 -18.21 -8.83 6.47
#